data_AF-A0A7C4WVL9-F1
#
_entry.id   AF-A0A7C4WVL9-F1
#
_cell.length_a   1.000
_cell.length_b   1.000
_cell.length_c   1.000
_cell.angle_alpha   90.00
_cell.angle_beta   90.00
_cell.angle_gamma   90.00
#
_symmetry.space_group_name_H-M   'P 1'
#
loop_
_entity.id
_entity.type
_entity.pdbx_description
1 polymer ?
#
loop_
_entity_poly.entity_id
_entity_poly.type
_entity_poly.pdbx_seq_one_letter_code
_entity_poly.pdbx_strand_id
1 'polypeptide(L)'
;KIETPEQFSKAGETVKKHKLDALVVIGGDDSNTNAALLAEYFIKEGIPCSVIGVPKTIDGDLKNEYIETSFGFDTATKTYAELIGNIQRDAASARKYWHFIKLMGRSASHIALECALACRPNIALISEEVEAKKQTLKEITETICSIITVRATQKENFGVVLIPEGLIEFIPEFKKLISTLNDLLAHHAQEFSAIESQDDKINFVSEKLTDELALLYKSLPHDIKLQLILDRDPHGNVQVSRIETEKLIVAMVEKRLAELKSQGIYTGSFSYQTHFFGYEGRCAFPSNFDADYCYSLGMTAWALAAGGYTGYLSSVRNLTKPASEWIAGGIPLTMMMNIEKRHGAEKPVIQKALVTLDSKPFKTFAAQRDTWAVHTSYRFPGAIQYFGPAEVADRPTETLLLEHQ
;
A
#
# COMPACT_ATOMS: atom_id res chain seq x y z
N LYS A 1 5.52 -18.89 -4.74
CA LYS A 1 6.96 -18.64 -4.50
C LYS A 1 7.74 -19.85 -4.99
N ILE A 2 8.88 -19.64 -5.66
CA ILE A 2 9.78 -20.69 -6.12
C ILE A 2 11.07 -20.55 -5.31
N GLU A 3 11.31 -21.46 -4.38
CA GLU A 3 12.42 -21.39 -3.43
C GLU A 3 13.21 -22.69 -3.31
N THR A 4 12.56 -23.85 -3.44
CA THR A 4 13.24 -25.13 -3.22
C THR A 4 13.90 -25.63 -4.52
N PRO A 5 15.01 -26.37 -4.45
CA PRO A 5 15.65 -26.96 -5.62
C PRO A 5 14.68 -27.76 -6.50
N GLU A 6 13.73 -28.48 -5.89
CA GLU A 6 12.70 -29.26 -6.59
C GLU A 6 11.74 -28.36 -7.37
N GLN A 7 11.37 -27.20 -6.82
CA GLN A 7 10.52 -26.23 -7.50
C GLN A 7 11.23 -25.61 -8.71
N PHE A 8 12.52 -25.27 -8.57
CA PHE A 8 13.36 -24.81 -9.68
C PHE A 8 13.49 -25.88 -10.78
N SER A 9 13.80 -27.13 -10.41
CA SER A 9 13.87 -28.25 -11.36
C SER A 9 12.57 -28.42 -12.13
N LYS A 10 11.43 -28.42 -11.43
CA LYS A 10 10.11 -28.55 -12.05
C LYS A 10 9.78 -27.40 -13.01
N ALA A 11 10.19 -26.18 -12.69
CA ALA A 11 10.07 -25.04 -13.59
C ALA A 11 10.89 -25.26 -14.87
N GLY A 12 12.16 -25.68 -14.72
CA GLY A 12 13.03 -26.00 -15.86
C GLY A 12 12.52 -27.15 -16.73
N GLU A 13 12.01 -28.23 -16.13
CA GLU A 13 11.38 -29.35 -16.83
C GLU A 13 10.15 -28.90 -17.63
N THR A 14 9.32 -28.04 -17.05
CA THR A 14 8.12 -27.51 -17.71
C THR A 14 8.51 -26.67 -18.93
N VAL A 15 9.48 -25.77 -18.78
CA VAL A 15 10.02 -24.95 -19.88
C VAL A 15 10.57 -25.82 -21.01
N LYS A 16 11.37 -26.84 -20.70
CA LYS A 16 11.91 -27.79 -21.68
C LYS A 16 10.81 -28.60 -22.37
N LYS A 17 9.84 -29.11 -21.61
CA LYS A 17 8.70 -29.89 -22.12
C LYS A 17 7.88 -29.10 -23.13
N HIS A 18 7.61 -27.83 -22.83
CA HIS A 18 6.82 -26.95 -23.69
C HIS A 18 7.65 -26.24 -24.76
N LYS A 19 8.97 -26.44 -24.79
CA LYS A 19 9.91 -25.80 -25.72
C LYS A 19 9.76 -24.28 -25.73
N LEU A 20 9.71 -23.68 -24.54
CA LEU A 20 9.54 -22.23 -24.39
C LEU A 20 10.87 -21.51 -24.60
N ASP A 21 10.93 -20.60 -25.57
CA ASP A 21 12.08 -19.74 -25.80
C ASP A 21 12.18 -18.60 -24.76
N ALA A 22 11.04 -18.21 -24.17
CA ALA A 22 10.98 -17.17 -23.16
C ALA A 22 9.83 -17.39 -22.16
N LEU A 23 10.04 -16.88 -20.94
CA LEU A 23 9.08 -16.80 -19.85
C LEU A 23 8.98 -15.33 -19.40
N VAL A 24 7.80 -14.73 -19.62
CA VAL A 24 7.50 -13.37 -19.15
C VAL A 24 6.75 -13.45 -17.83
N VAL A 25 7.32 -12.88 -16.77
CA VAL A 25 6.77 -12.88 -15.41
C VAL A 25 6.20 -11.50 -15.10
N ILE A 26 4.88 -11.40 -15.02
CA ILE A 26 4.17 -10.15 -14.71
C ILE A 26 3.84 -10.12 -13.22
N GLY A 27 4.39 -9.16 -12.47
CA GLY A 27 4.13 -9.12 -11.03
C GLY A 27 4.84 -8.00 -10.27
N GLY A 28 4.71 -8.02 -8.95
CA GLY A 28 5.36 -7.06 -8.04
C GLY A 28 6.79 -7.49 -7.67
N ASP A 29 7.25 -7.01 -6.53
CA ASP A 29 8.54 -7.34 -5.91
C ASP A 29 8.73 -8.86 -5.73
N ASP A 30 7.76 -9.57 -5.14
CA ASP A 30 7.88 -11.01 -4.87
C ASP A 30 7.93 -11.85 -6.17
N SER A 31 7.15 -11.48 -7.18
CA SER A 31 7.14 -12.19 -8.48
C SER A 31 8.42 -11.93 -9.26
N ASN A 32 8.89 -10.68 -9.32
CA ASN A 32 10.13 -10.33 -10.02
C ASN A 32 11.38 -10.81 -9.26
N THR A 33 11.29 -11.03 -7.95
CA THR A 33 12.30 -11.81 -7.20
C THR A 33 12.39 -13.24 -7.72
N ASN A 34 11.26 -13.93 -7.91
CA ASN A 34 11.28 -15.27 -8.52
C ASN A 34 11.81 -15.23 -9.97
N ALA A 35 11.49 -14.19 -10.74
CA ALA A 35 12.00 -14.02 -12.10
C ALA A 35 13.54 -13.91 -12.12
N ALA A 36 14.13 -13.15 -11.20
CA ALA A 36 15.58 -13.02 -11.07
C ALA A 36 16.24 -14.36 -10.73
N LEU A 37 15.69 -15.08 -9.75
CA LEU A 37 16.22 -16.38 -9.33
C LEU A 37 16.06 -17.47 -10.40
N LEU A 38 14.94 -17.45 -11.13
CA LEU A 38 14.72 -18.36 -12.26
C LEU A 38 15.68 -18.09 -13.42
N ALA A 39 15.93 -16.81 -13.74
CA ALA A 39 16.89 -16.44 -14.78
C ALA A 39 18.29 -17.00 -14.47
N GLU A 40 18.77 -16.77 -13.25
CA GLU A 40 20.05 -17.28 -12.77
C GLU A 40 20.10 -18.81 -12.81
N TYR A 41 19.04 -19.48 -12.34
CA TYR A 41 18.94 -20.94 -12.39
C TYR A 41 18.99 -21.48 -13.82
N PHE A 42 18.26 -20.86 -14.77
CA PHE A 42 18.26 -21.29 -16.17
C PHE A 42 19.61 -21.10 -16.85
N ILE A 43 20.33 -20.01 -16.55
CA ILE A 43 21.70 -19.80 -17.00
C ILE A 43 22.60 -20.92 -16.48
N LYS A 44 22.56 -21.19 -15.18
CA LYS A 44 23.41 -22.21 -14.53
C LYS A 44 23.18 -23.62 -15.09
N GLU A 45 21.92 -23.98 -15.36
CA GLU A 45 21.53 -25.30 -15.85
C GLU A 45 21.54 -25.40 -17.40
N GLY A 46 21.99 -24.34 -18.10
CA GLY A 46 22.06 -24.30 -19.56
C GLY A 46 20.70 -24.47 -20.24
N ILE A 47 19.62 -23.96 -19.62
CA ILE A 47 18.26 -24.00 -20.16
C ILE A 47 18.10 -22.82 -21.14
N PRO A 48 17.84 -23.08 -22.43
CA PRO A 48 17.76 -22.02 -23.45
C PRO A 48 16.39 -21.32 -23.41
N CYS A 49 16.08 -20.65 -22.30
CA CYS A 49 14.85 -19.92 -22.10
C CYS A 49 15.13 -18.59 -21.39
N SER A 50 14.74 -17.48 -22.01
CA SER A 50 14.90 -16.15 -21.45
C SER A 50 13.84 -15.85 -20.41
N VAL A 51 14.20 -15.29 -19.25
CA VAL A 51 13.24 -14.88 -18.22
C VAL A 51 13.20 -13.35 -18.14
N ILE A 52 12.04 -12.76 -18.43
CA ILE A 52 11.84 -11.30 -18.43
C ILE A 52 10.75 -10.93 -17.42
N GLY A 53 11.02 -9.97 -16.55
CA GLY A 53 10.05 -9.39 -15.62
C GLY A 53 9.22 -8.27 -16.24
N VAL A 54 8.04 -8.00 -15.68
CA VAL A 54 7.24 -6.79 -15.97
C VAL A 54 6.74 -6.16 -14.65
N PRO A 55 6.87 -4.83 -14.46
CA PRO A 55 6.65 -4.17 -13.17
C PRO A 55 5.17 -3.89 -12.88
N LYS A 56 4.47 -4.89 -12.33
CA LYS A 56 3.05 -4.78 -11.94
C LYS A 56 2.94 -4.50 -10.45
N THR A 57 2.32 -3.39 -10.05
CA THR A 57 1.74 -3.22 -8.71
C THR A 57 0.90 -1.95 -8.66
N ILE A 58 -0.27 -2.04 -8.01
CA ILE A 58 -1.08 -0.85 -7.74
C ILE A 58 -0.54 -0.07 -6.55
N ASP A 59 0.34 -0.66 -5.75
CA ASP A 59 0.86 -0.05 -4.52
C ASP A 59 1.93 1.02 -4.80
N GLY A 60 2.42 1.11 -6.05
CA GLY A 60 3.45 2.08 -6.46
C GLY A 60 4.84 1.80 -5.89
N ASP A 61 5.05 0.61 -5.33
CA ASP A 61 6.23 0.24 -4.52
C ASP A 61 7.32 -0.52 -5.29
N LEU A 62 7.14 -0.71 -6.61
CA LEU A 62 8.16 -1.26 -7.50
C LEU A 62 8.67 -0.15 -8.43
N LYS A 63 9.53 0.72 -7.91
CA LYS A 63 10.08 1.87 -8.63
C LYS A 63 11.55 2.14 -8.31
N ASN A 64 12.26 2.76 -9.25
CA ASN A 64 13.61 3.29 -9.09
C ASN A 64 13.86 4.37 -10.16
N GLU A 65 15.11 4.82 -10.35
CA GLU A 65 15.45 5.83 -11.36
C GLU A 65 15.17 5.42 -12.82
N TYR A 66 14.95 4.13 -13.11
CA TYR A 66 14.65 3.60 -14.44
C TYR A 66 13.25 3.01 -14.58
N ILE A 67 12.54 2.80 -13.47
CA ILE A 67 11.14 2.39 -13.41
C ILE A 67 10.39 3.51 -12.72
N GLU A 68 9.91 4.46 -13.52
CA GLU A 68 9.28 5.70 -13.05
C GLU A 68 7.98 5.41 -12.30
N THR A 69 7.24 4.37 -12.70
CA THR A 69 6.07 3.87 -11.98
C THR A 69 5.79 2.40 -12.32
N SER A 70 5.01 1.72 -11.48
CA SER A 70 4.49 0.40 -11.76
C SER A 70 3.09 0.48 -12.35
N PHE A 71 2.77 -0.40 -13.31
CA PHE A 71 1.48 -0.33 -13.98
C PHE A 71 0.32 -0.73 -13.05
N GLY A 72 -0.83 -0.10 -13.26
CA GLY A 72 -2.06 -0.23 -12.47
C GLY A 72 -2.19 0.79 -11.34
N PHE A 73 -1.10 1.43 -10.91
CA PHE A 73 -1.12 2.50 -9.91
C PHE A 73 -1.99 3.68 -10.36
N ASP A 74 -1.85 4.10 -11.63
CA ASP A 74 -2.62 5.22 -12.19
C ASP A 74 -4.13 4.93 -12.22
N THR A 75 -4.52 3.77 -12.75
CA THR A 75 -5.93 3.38 -12.81
C THR A 75 -6.55 3.24 -11.42
N ALA A 76 -5.85 2.57 -10.49
CA ALA A 76 -6.37 2.33 -9.15
C ALA A 76 -6.55 3.65 -8.38
N THR A 77 -5.55 4.53 -8.41
CA THR A 77 -5.62 5.82 -7.70
C THR A 77 -6.66 6.76 -8.29
N LYS A 78 -6.86 6.79 -9.61
CA LYS A 78 -7.98 7.53 -10.23
C LYS A 78 -9.34 7.01 -9.78
N THR A 79 -9.49 5.68 -9.72
CA THR A 79 -10.73 5.04 -9.24
C THR A 79 -11.02 5.41 -7.79
N TYR A 80 -10.02 5.33 -6.90
CA TYR A 80 -10.19 5.71 -5.50
C TYR A 80 -10.43 7.21 -5.33
N ALA A 81 -9.73 8.05 -6.10
CA ALA A 81 -9.87 9.49 -6.05
C ALA A 81 -11.29 9.95 -6.46
N GLU A 82 -11.90 9.31 -7.45
CA GLU A 82 -13.32 9.53 -7.79
C GLU A 82 -14.24 9.23 -6.60
N LEU A 83 -14.10 8.05 -5.98
CA LEU A 83 -14.93 7.64 -4.84
C LEU A 83 -14.74 8.57 -3.63
N ILE A 84 -13.48 8.94 -3.32
CA ILE A 84 -13.15 9.89 -2.26
C ILE A 84 -13.78 11.26 -2.57
N GLY A 85 -13.66 11.75 -3.81
CA GLY A 85 -14.25 13.01 -4.23
C GLY A 85 -15.78 13.02 -4.10
N ASN A 86 -16.44 11.93 -4.46
CA ASN A 86 -17.89 11.76 -4.28
C ASN A 86 -18.28 11.80 -2.80
N ILE A 87 -17.55 11.10 -1.94
CA ILE A 87 -17.74 11.14 -0.48
C ILE A 87 -17.50 12.55 0.07
N GLN A 88 -16.45 13.23 -0.36
CA GLN A 88 -16.15 14.60 0.05
C GLN A 88 -17.29 15.56 -0.31
N ARG A 89 -17.89 15.39 -1.49
CA ARG A 89 -19.04 16.18 -1.94
C ARG A 89 -20.27 15.89 -1.08
N ASP A 90 -20.54 14.63 -0.77
CA ASP A 90 -21.63 14.23 0.13
C ASP A 90 -21.43 14.80 1.55
N ALA A 91 -20.23 14.65 2.11
CA ALA A 91 -19.88 15.17 3.43
C ALA A 91 -20.05 16.70 3.50
N ALA A 92 -19.61 17.43 2.46
CA ALA A 92 -19.81 18.88 2.36
C ALA A 92 -21.28 19.29 2.20
N SER A 93 -22.11 18.44 1.58
CA SER A 93 -23.54 18.68 1.38
C SER A 93 -24.35 18.40 2.65
N ALA A 94 -24.10 17.27 3.32
CA ALA A 94 -24.83 16.85 4.52
C ALA A 94 -24.30 17.49 5.81
N ARG A 95 -23.02 17.89 5.82
CA ARG A 95 -22.31 18.58 6.93
C ARG A 95 -22.40 17.88 8.30
N LYS A 96 -22.48 16.54 8.31
CA LYS A 96 -22.71 15.75 9.54
C LYS A 96 -21.84 14.51 9.72
N TYR A 97 -21.06 14.09 8.72
CA TYR A 97 -20.30 12.84 8.77
C TYR A 97 -18.79 13.08 8.66
N TRP A 98 -18.04 12.38 9.50
CA TRP A 98 -16.61 12.15 9.33
C TRP A 98 -16.38 10.80 8.63
N HIS A 99 -15.77 10.82 7.45
CA HIS A 99 -15.50 9.60 6.69
C HIS A 99 -14.05 9.17 6.93
N PHE A 100 -13.88 7.95 7.42
CA PHE A 100 -12.58 7.30 7.61
C PHE A 100 -12.40 6.27 6.51
N ILE A 101 -11.52 6.57 5.56
CA ILE A 101 -11.33 5.80 4.33
C ILE A 101 -9.98 5.10 4.43
N LYS A 102 -10.01 3.78 4.65
CA LYS A 102 -8.83 2.95 4.47
C LYS A 102 -8.58 2.77 2.98
N LEU A 103 -7.31 2.93 2.58
CA LEU A 103 -6.85 2.71 1.22
C LEU A 103 -5.88 1.55 1.22
N MET A 104 -6.04 0.66 0.24
CA MET A 104 -5.03 -0.35 -0.03
C MET A 104 -3.66 0.30 -0.27
N GLY A 105 -2.60 -0.39 0.10
CA GLY A 105 -1.23 0.11 0.05
C GLY A 105 -0.42 -0.60 1.11
N ARG A 106 -0.15 -1.89 0.86
CA ARG A 106 0.30 -2.84 1.89
C ARG A 106 1.51 -2.34 2.66
N SER A 107 2.54 -1.95 1.92
CA SER A 107 3.86 -1.65 2.48
C SER A 107 4.28 -0.20 2.31
N ALA A 108 3.54 0.62 1.57
CA ALA A 108 3.89 2.02 1.30
C ALA A 108 2.64 2.89 1.19
N SER A 109 2.79 4.19 1.43
CA SER A 109 1.67 5.14 1.41
C SER A 109 1.46 5.81 0.04
N HIS A 110 2.01 5.30 -1.07
CA HIS A 110 1.92 5.97 -2.37
C HIS A 110 0.47 6.21 -2.82
N ILE A 111 -0.42 5.23 -2.66
CA ILE A 111 -1.84 5.38 -2.99
C ILE A 111 -2.48 6.49 -2.13
N ALA A 112 -2.22 6.47 -0.81
CA ALA A 112 -2.77 7.46 0.11
C ALA A 112 -2.27 8.87 -0.20
N LEU A 113 -0.99 9.02 -0.55
CA LEU A 113 -0.38 10.28 -0.94
C LEU A 113 -0.97 10.81 -2.26
N GLU A 114 -1.09 9.97 -3.29
CA GLU A 114 -1.69 10.34 -4.57
C GLU A 114 -3.14 10.79 -4.40
N CYS A 115 -3.95 10.00 -3.67
CA CYS A 115 -5.34 10.36 -3.37
C CYS A 115 -5.42 11.66 -2.56
N ALA A 116 -4.47 11.93 -1.66
CA ALA A 116 -4.42 13.17 -0.91
C ALA A 116 -4.12 14.38 -1.80
N LEU A 117 -3.18 14.25 -2.75
CA LEU A 117 -2.86 15.30 -3.74
C LEU A 117 -4.05 15.56 -4.68
N ALA A 118 -4.73 14.50 -5.10
CA ALA A 118 -5.87 14.57 -6.01
C ALA A 118 -7.13 15.18 -5.34
N CYS A 119 -7.45 14.77 -4.11
CA CYS A 119 -8.73 15.07 -3.47
C CYS A 119 -8.65 16.08 -2.32
N ARG A 120 -7.47 16.34 -1.75
CA ARG A 120 -7.25 17.29 -0.64
C ARG A 120 -8.14 17.01 0.60
N PRO A 121 -8.06 15.81 1.19
CA PRO A 121 -8.81 15.46 2.40
C PRO A 121 -8.39 16.35 3.57
N ASN A 122 -9.19 16.37 4.65
CA ASN A 122 -8.77 17.08 5.85
C ASN A 122 -7.57 16.40 6.50
N ILE A 123 -7.55 15.08 6.50
CA ILE A 123 -6.46 14.30 7.08
C ILE A 123 -6.05 13.22 6.09
N ALA A 124 -4.75 13.08 5.85
CA ALA A 124 -4.17 11.91 5.21
C ALA A 124 -2.96 11.49 6.03
N LEU A 125 -2.95 10.23 6.48
CA LEU A 125 -1.83 9.67 7.21
C LEU A 125 -0.81 9.10 6.22
N ILE A 126 0.48 9.35 6.47
CA ILE A 126 1.60 8.80 5.70
C ILE A 126 2.42 7.93 6.65
N SER A 127 2.38 6.62 6.44
CA SER A 127 2.99 5.61 7.32
C SER A 127 4.48 5.86 7.53
N GLU A 128 5.19 6.24 6.47
CA GLU A 128 6.63 6.54 6.50
C GLU A 128 6.93 7.76 7.38
N GLU A 129 6.05 8.76 7.43
CA GLU A 129 6.20 9.91 8.32
C GLU A 129 5.91 9.52 9.79
N VAL A 130 4.91 8.68 10.00
CA VAL A 130 4.54 8.12 11.31
C VAL A 130 5.72 7.37 11.93
N GLU A 131 6.37 6.49 11.14
CA GLU A 131 7.55 5.75 11.59
C GLU A 131 8.75 6.68 11.84
N ALA A 132 9.04 7.60 10.91
CA ALA A 132 10.17 8.53 11.04
C ALA A 132 10.07 9.43 12.29
N LYS A 133 8.85 9.83 12.65
CA LYS A 133 8.56 10.62 13.86
C LYS A 133 8.32 9.77 15.11
N LYS A 134 8.30 8.43 14.97
CA LYS A 134 7.99 7.47 16.04
C LYS A 134 6.64 7.75 16.71
N GLN A 135 5.64 8.14 15.92
CA GLN A 135 4.32 8.48 16.47
C GLN A 135 3.62 7.24 17.04
N THR A 136 3.04 7.41 18.21
CA THR A 136 2.18 6.43 18.87
C THR A 136 0.75 6.49 18.34
N LEU A 137 -0.04 5.43 18.55
CA LEU A 137 -1.47 5.45 18.22
C LEU A 137 -2.19 6.59 18.95
N LYS A 138 -1.76 6.91 20.17
CA LYS A 138 -2.30 8.02 20.96
C LYS A 138 -2.03 9.36 20.27
N GLU A 139 -0.80 9.64 19.84
CA GLU A 139 -0.47 10.92 19.18
C GLU A 139 -1.20 11.10 17.84
N ILE A 140 -1.37 10.02 17.07
CA ILE A 140 -2.20 10.02 15.86
C ILE A 140 -3.65 10.38 16.23
N THR A 141 -4.20 9.73 17.26
CA THR A 141 -5.56 10.01 17.75
C THR A 141 -5.73 11.45 18.20
N GLU A 142 -4.81 11.99 19.01
CA GLU A 142 -4.85 13.39 19.46
C GLU A 142 -4.79 14.37 18.27
N THR A 143 -3.97 14.09 17.27
CA THR A 143 -3.88 14.92 16.05
C THR A 143 -5.23 14.97 15.33
N ILE A 144 -5.88 13.81 15.14
CA ILE A 144 -7.19 13.71 14.51
C ILE A 144 -8.25 14.45 15.36
N CYS A 145 -8.32 14.20 16.66
CA CYS A 145 -9.26 14.84 17.57
C CYS A 145 -9.09 16.37 17.64
N SER A 146 -7.85 16.86 17.58
CA SER A 146 -7.55 18.29 17.54
C SER A 146 -8.15 18.94 16.28
N ILE A 147 -7.92 18.34 15.11
CA ILE A 147 -8.48 18.83 13.84
C ILE A 147 -10.01 18.80 13.85
N ILE A 148 -10.62 17.71 14.32
CA ILE A 148 -12.08 17.59 14.46
C ILE A 148 -12.63 18.70 15.36
N THR A 149 -11.95 18.96 16.49
CA THR A 149 -12.35 19.97 17.46
C THR A 149 -12.26 21.38 16.87
N VAL A 150 -11.15 21.71 16.20
CA VAL A 150 -10.97 23.00 15.51
C VAL A 150 -12.06 23.22 14.47
N ARG A 151 -12.35 22.22 13.63
CA ARG A 151 -13.43 22.29 12.63
C ARG A 151 -14.81 22.44 13.28
N ALA A 152 -15.06 21.79 14.41
CA ALA A 152 -16.31 21.95 15.15
C ALA A 152 -16.52 23.38 15.66
N THR A 153 -15.47 24.11 16.05
CA THR A 153 -15.58 25.55 16.41
C THR A 153 -16.07 26.41 15.24
N GLN A 154 -15.81 25.96 14.00
CA GLN A 154 -16.24 26.59 12.77
C GLN A 154 -17.60 26.05 12.27
N LYS A 155 -18.32 25.27 13.10
CA LYS A 155 -19.57 24.58 12.75
C LYS A 155 -19.40 23.62 11.55
N GLU A 156 -18.21 23.04 11.42
CA GLU A 156 -17.88 22.03 10.41
C GLU A 156 -17.74 20.65 11.07
N ASN A 157 -18.87 20.05 11.45
CA ASN A 157 -18.92 18.72 12.08
C ASN A 157 -18.81 17.57 11.05
N PHE A 158 -17.99 17.76 10.01
CA PHE A 158 -17.77 16.80 8.94
C PHE A 158 -16.33 16.89 8.44
N GLY A 159 -15.85 15.80 7.84
CA GLY A 159 -14.51 15.74 7.28
C GLY A 159 -14.18 14.39 6.66
N VAL A 160 -13.00 14.30 6.04
CA VAL A 160 -12.49 13.06 5.44
C VAL A 160 -11.07 12.78 5.92
N VAL A 161 -10.84 11.53 6.31
CA VAL A 161 -9.57 10.97 6.79
C VAL A 161 -9.15 9.83 5.85
N LEU A 162 -7.97 9.94 5.23
CA LEU A 162 -7.37 8.87 4.45
C LEU A 162 -6.33 8.12 5.30
N ILE A 163 -6.43 6.79 5.30
CA ILE A 163 -5.62 5.90 6.14
C ILE A 163 -5.01 4.82 5.24
N PRO A 164 -3.68 4.74 5.09
CA PRO A 164 -3.05 3.61 4.39
C PRO A 164 -3.26 2.33 5.21
N GLU A 165 -3.64 1.22 4.56
CA GLU A 165 -3.91 -0.04 5.27
C GLU A 165 -2.72 -0.48 6.12
N GLY A 166 -1.50 -0.31 5.57
CA GLY A 166 -0.21 -0.65 6.17
C GLY A 166 0.15 0.11 7.45
N LEU A 167 -0.59 1.16 7.83
CA LEU A 167 -0.21 2.11 8.89
C LEU A 167 0.23 1.44 10.20
N ILE A 168 -0.45 0.38 10.61
CA ILE A 168 -0.16 -0.32 11.87
C ILE A 168 1.27 -0.88 11.92
N GLU A 169 1.87 -1.28 10.79
CA GLU A 169 3.23 -1.82 10.77
C GLU A 169 4.29 -0.72 10.97
N PHE A 170 3.91 0.54 10.80
CA PHE A 170 4.77 1.72 10.92
C PHE A 170 4.64 2.42 12.27
N ILE A 171 3.65 2.04 13.09
CA ILE A 171 3.52 2.51 14.47
C ILE A 171 4.47 1.66 15.35
N PRO A 172 5.50 2.25 16.02
CA PRO A 172 6.56 1.48 16.67
C PRO A 172 6.10 0.43 17.69
N GLU A 173 5.10 0.77 18.49
CA GLU A 173 4.51 -0.10 19.51
C GLU A 173 3.77 -1.30 18.88
N PHE A 174 3.10 -1.09 17.74
CA PHE A 174 2.47 -2.18 16.97
C PHE A 174 3.49 -3.02 16.22
N LYS A 175 4.56 -2.42 15.67
CA LYS A 175 5.65 -3.16 15.04
C LYS A 175 6.30 -4.15 16.01
N LYS A 176 6.56 -3.71 17.24
CA LYS A 176 7.06 -4.56 18.33
C LYS A 176 6.05 -5.65 18.69
N LEU A 177 4.78 -5.28 18.88
CA LEU A 177 3.70 -6.23 19.17
C LEU A 177 3.58 -7.31 18.10
N ILE A 178 3.46 -6.92 16.82
CA ILE A 178 3.36 -7.82 15.68
C ILE A 178 4.57 -8.75 15.64
N SER A 179 5.80 -8.22 15.71
CA SER A 179 7.00 -9.06 15.72
C SER A 179 6.98 -10.09 16.85
N THR A 180 6.62 -9.69 18.08
CA THR A 180 6.52 -10.61 19.21
C THR A 180 5.41 -11.65 19.01
N LEU A 181 4.27 -11.26 18.45
CA LEU A 181 3.19 -12.19 18.10
C LEU A 181 3.62 -13.18 17.02
N ASN A 182 4.41 -12.75 16.03
CA ASN A 182 4.97 -13.63 15.00
C ASN A 182 5.80 -14.75 15.64
N ASP A 183 6.72 -14.39 16.51
CA ASP A 183 7.63 -15.33 17.16
C ASP A 183 6.85 -16.26 18.11
N LEU A 184 5.97 -15.69 18.94
CA LEU A 184 5.15 -16.44 19.90
C LEU A 184 4.29 -17.49 19.20
N LEU A 185 3.58 -17.10 18.13
CA LEU A 185 2.69 -18.01 17.40
C LEU A 185 3.46 -19.05 16.59
N ALA A 186 4.68 -18.74 16.12
CA ALA A 186 5.54 -19.71 15.47
C ALA A 186 6.05 -20.77 16.47
N HIS A 187 6.44 -20.36 17.67
CA HIS A 187 6.94 -21.28 18.71
C HIS A 187 5.84 -22.12 19.37
N HIS A 188 4.63 -21.58 19.51
CA HIS A 188 3.51 -22.25 20.17
C HIS A 188 2.39 -22.67 19.20
N ALA A 189 2.71 -22.92 17.93
CA ALA A 189 1.71 -23.17 16.88
C ALA A 189 0.75 -24.33 17.22
N GLN A 190 1.24 -25.42 17.82
CA GLN A 190 0.43 -26.57 18.20
C GLN A 190 -0.51 -26.26 19.37
N GLU A 191 0.00 -25.61 20.43
CA GLU A 191 -0.78 -25.19 21.60
C GLU A 191 -1.88 -24.20 21.17
N PHE A 192 -1.52 -23.20 20.37
CA PHE A 192 -2.45 -22.16 19.91
C PHE A 192 -3.56 -22.72 19.01
N SER A 193 -3.23 -23.68 18.15
CA SER A 193 -4.20 -24.33 17.26
C SER A 193 -5.18 -25.23 18.00
N ALA A 194 -4.81 -25.73 19.19
CA ALA A 194 -5.67 -26.57 20.02
C ALA A 194 -6.73 -25.78 20.80
N ILE A 195 -6.58 -24.46 20.92
CA ILE A 195 -7.56 -23.60 21.58
C ILE A 195 -8.74 -23.37 20.65
N GLU A 196 -9.95 -23.70 21.09
CA GLU A 196 -11.18 -23.50 20.30
C GLU A 196 -11.78 -22.11 20.50
N SER A 197 -11.83 -21.64 21.74
CA SER A 197 -12.43 -20.36 22.11
C SER A 197 -11.57 -19.17 21.67
N GLN A 198 -12.20 -18.18 21.04
CA GLN A 198 -11.55 -16.93 20.66
C GLN A 198 -11.04 -16.15 21.87
N ASP A 199 -11.79 -16.12 22.97
CA ASP A 199 -11.39 -15.42 24.19
C ASP A 199 -10.19 -16.11 24.85
N ASP A 200 -10.15 -17.44 24.84
CA ASP A 200 -9.01 -18.19 25.38
C ASP A 200 -7.75 -17.97 24.52
N LYS A 201 -7.88 -17.81 23.20
CA LYS A 201 -6.75 -17.42 22.34
C LYS A 201 -6.22 -16.02 22.70
N ILE A 202 -7.11 -15.07 22.94
CA ILE A 202 -6.72 -13.71 23.37
C ILE A 202 -6.00 -13.77 24.73
N ASN A 203 -6.52 -14.55 25.68
CA ASN A 203 -5.93 -14.69 27.01
C ASN A 203 -4.57 -15.38 26.95
N PHE A 204 -4.46 -16.49 26.21
CA PHE A 204 -3.21 -17.22 25.97
C PHE A 204 -2.09 -16.30 25.46
N VAL A 205 -2.42 -15.46 24.48
CA VAL A 205 -1.47 -14.48 23.94
C VAL A 205 -1.15 -13.41 24.99
N SER A 206 -2.17 -12.87 25.66
CA SER A 206 -2.00 -11.81 26.67
C SER A 206 -1.10 -12.21 27.84
N GLU A 207 -1.12 -13.47 28.26
CA GLU A 207 -0.31 -14.00 29.37
C GLU A 207 1.16 -14.25 28.99
N LYS A 208 1.42 -14.45 27.69
CA LYS A 208 2.76 -14.73 27.16
C LYS A 208 3.48 -13.49 26.62
N LEU A 209 2.80 -12.34 26.58
CA LEU A 209 3.39 -11.05 26.24
C LEU A 209 4.05 -10.41 27.46
N THR A 210 5.07 -9.58 27.23
CA THR A 210 5.63 -8.69 28.26
C THR A 210 4.57 -7.71 28.77
N ASP A 211 4.66 -7.25 30.02
CA ASP A 211 3.67 -6.35 30.65
C ASP A 211 3.28 -5.14 29.79
N GLU A 212 4.26 -4.49 29.15
CA GLU A 212 4.07 -3.36 28.24
C GLU A 212 3.18 -3.73 27.04
N LEU A 213 3.55 -4.80 26.32
CA LEU A 213 2.81 -5.28 25.15
C LEU A 213 1.45 -5.89 25.52
N ALA A 214 1.35 -6.54 26.67
CA ALA A 214 0.10 -7.06 27.20
C ALA A 214 -0.88 -5.93 27.50
N LEU A 215 -0.41 -4.81 28.06
CA LEU A 215 -1.23 -3.62 28.29
C LEU A 215 -1.75 -3.02 26.98
N LEU A 216 -0.86 -2.84 25.99
CA LEU A 216 -1.24 -2.38 24.65
C LEU A 216 -2.29 -3.31 24.04
N TYR A 217 -2.02 -4.61 23.98
CA TYR A 217 -2.91 -5.60 23.38
C TYR A 217 -4.27 -5.66 24.09
N LYS A 218 -4.31 -5.59 25.42
CA LYS A 218 -5.54 -5.55 26.20
C LYS A 218 -6.38 -4.30 25.93
N SER A 219 -5.74 -3.17 25.63
CA SER A 219 -6.40 -1.90 25.33
C SER A 219 -7.11 -1.86 23.97
N LEU A 220 -6.75 -2.77 23.05
CA LEU A 220 -7.35 -2.82 21.71
C LEU A 220 -8.81 -3.31 21.75
N PRO A 221 -9.63 -2.95 20.74
CA PRO A 221 -10.93 -3.58 20.55
C PRO A 221 -10.82 -5.10 20.36
N HIS A 222 -11.85 -5.85 20.77
CA HIS A 222 -11.86 -7.32 20.70
C HIS A 222 -11.58 -7.86 19.29
N ASP A 223 -12.28 -7.34 18.27
CA ASP A 223 -12.09 -7.75 16.88
C ASP A 223 -10.66 -7.52 16.37
N ILE A 224 -10.03 -6.40 16.77
CA ILE A 224 -8.66 -6.07 16.38
C ILE A 224 -7.65 -7.05 17.00
N LYS A 225 -7.88 -7.47 18.26
CA LYS A 225 -7.06 -8.51 18.90
C LYS A 225 -7.11 -9.81 18.12
N LEU A 226 -8.31 -10.24 17.71
CA LEU A 226 -8.49 -11.45 16.92
C LEU A 226 -7.81 -11.36 15.55
N GLN A 227 -7.97 -10.24 14.85
CA GLN A 227 -7.34 -10.02 13.55
C GLN A 227 -5.80 -10.09 13.64
N LEU A 228 -5.19 -9.60 14.73
CA LEU A 228 -3.75 -9.66 14.93
C LEU A 228 -3.19 -11.08 15.16
N ILE A 229 -4.01 -12.01 15.67
CA ILE A 229 -3.55 -13.37 16.04
C ILE A 229 -4.00 -14.47 15.05
N LEU A 230 -5.04 -14.23 14.25
CA LEU A 230 -5.61 -15.24 13.35
C LEU A 230 -5.12 -15.12 11.90
N ASP A 231 -4.68 -13.94 11.44
CA ASP A 231 -4.47 -13.67 10.02
C ASP A 231 -3.00 -13.67 9.58
N ARG A 232 -2.54 -14.79 9.02
CA ARG A 232 -1.22 -14.93 8.36
C ARG A 232 -1.38 -15.20 6.86
N ASP A 233 -0.51 -14.62 6.03
CA ASP A 233 -0.39 -15.03 4.62
C ASP A 233 0.56 -16.26 4.47
N PRO A 234 0.66 -16.88 3.28
CA PRO A 234 1.59 -17.98 3.03
C PRO A 234 3.08 -17.63 3.21
N HIS A 235 3.41 -16.34 3.36
CA HIS A 235 4.74 -15.82 3.65
C HIS A 235 4.94 -15.53 5.15
N GLY A 236 3.98 -15.93 6.00
CA GLY A 236 4.01 -15.73 7.44
C GLY A 236 3.85 -14.27 7.89
N ASN A 237 3.47 -13.36 6.99
CA ASN A 237 3.21 -11.97 7.36
C ASN A 237 1.78 -11.82 7.89
N VAL A 238 1.57 -10.85 8.78
CA VAL A 238 0.22 -10.46 9.17
C VAL A 238 -0.52 -9.96 7.93
N GLN A 239 -1.78 -10.37 7.74
CA GLN A 239 -2.59 -9.84 6.64
C GLN A 239 -3.13 -8.46 7.01
N VAL A 240 -2.29 -7.44 6.87
CA VAL A 240 -2.64 -6.05 7.23
C VAL A 240 -3.91 -5.55 6.55
N SER A 241 -4.18 -5.99 5.31
CA SER A 241 -5.41 -5.66 4.59
C SER A 241 -6.69 -6.13 5.30
N ARG A 242 -6.61 -7.14 6.17
CA ARG A 242 -7.73 -7.63 6.98
C ARG A 242 -7.87 -6.89 8.30
N ILE A 243 -6.82 -6.18 8.74
CA ILE A 243 -6.90 -5.39 9.95
C ILE A 243 -7.72 -4.13 9.66
N GLU A 244 -8.76 -3.94 10.47
CA GLU A 244 -9.69 -2.81 10.34
C GLU A 244 -9.11 -1.56 11.00
N THR A 245 -7.96 -1.10 10.50
CA THR A 245 -7.20 0.06 10.99
C THR A 245 -8.06 1.32 11.09
N GLU A 246 -8.97 1.53 10.14
CA GLU A 246 -9.94 2.63 10.17
C GLU A 246 -10.91 2.54 11.35
N LYS A 247 -11.38 1.34 11.69
CA LYS A 247 -12.26 1.13 12.84
C LYS A 247 -11.50 1.27 14.15
N LEU A 248 -10.25 0.80 14.22
CA LEU A 248 -9.36 1.02 15.36
C LEU A 248 -9.20 2.52 15.64
N ILE A 249 -8.84 3.31 14.61
CA ILE A 249 -8.66 4.75 14.75
C ILE A 249 -9.96 5.43 15.17
N VAL A 250 -11.09 5.08 14.56
CA VAL A 250 -12.39 5.64 14.92
C VAL A 250 -12.76 5.35 16.37
N ALA A 251 -12.56 4.12 16.86
CA ALA A 251 -12.84 3.76 18.24
C ALA A 251 -12.00 4.59 19.24
N MET A 252 -10.73 4.86 18.91
CA MET A 252 -9.86 5.73 19.71
C MET A 252 -10.31 7.19 19.67
N VAL A 253 -10.66 7.69 18.48
CA VAL A 253 -11.16 9.06 18.29
C VAL A 253 -12.48 9.29 19.01
N GLU A 254 -13.43 8.35 18.93
CA GLU A 254 -14.73 8.45 19.60
C GLU A 254 -14.58 8.53 21.11
N LYS A 255 -13.79 7.60 21.69
CA LYS A 255 -13.49 7.61 23.13
C LYS A 255 -12.85 8.93 23.54
N ARG A 256 -11.86 9.41 22.78
CA ARG A 256 -11.14 10.65 23.10
C ARG A 256 -12.02 11.89 22.96
N LEU A 257 -12.87 11.97 21.94
CA LEU A 257 -13.82 13.07 21.77
C LEU A 257 -14.88 13.10 22.89
N ALA A 258 -15.29 11.93 23.41
CA ALA A 258 -16.19 11.86 24.57
C ALA A 258 -15.54 12.44 25.84
N GLU A 259 -14.25 12.16 26.07
CA GLU A 259 -13.46 12.78 27.15
C GLU A 259 -13.34 14.30 26.96
N LEU A 260 -13.01 14.76 25.75
CA LEU A 260 -12.93 16.19 25.44
C LEU A 260 -14.28 16.90 25.60
N LYS A 261 -15.37 16.20 25.32
CA LYS A 261 -16.74 16.71 25.51
C LYS A 261 -17.10 16.85 26.98
N SER A 262 -16.72 15.89 27.83
CA SER A 262 -16.95 16.00 29.28
C SER A 262 -16.12 17.12 29.93
N GLN A 263 -14.99 17.47 29.32
CA GLN A 263 -14.13 18.60 29.70
C GLN A 263 -14.61 19.95 29.13
N GLY A 264 -15.66 19.97 28.30
CA GLY A 264 -16.15 21.18 27.64
C GLY A 264 -15.26 21.73 26.52
N ILE A 265 -14.22 20.98 26.12
CA ILE A 265 -13.29 21.36 25.05
C ILE A 265 -13.91 21.08 23.68
N TYR A 266 -14.62 19.96 23.53
CA TYR A 266 -15.32 19.60 22.31
C TYR A 266 -16.82 19.85 22.42
N THR A 267 -17.34 20.78 21.61
CA THR A 267 -18.76 21.17 21.60
C THR A 267 -19.54 20.64 20.38
N GLY A 268 -18.86 19.92 19.49
CA GLY A 268 -19.44 19.40 18.25
C GLY A 268 -20.27 18.12 18.39
N SER A 269 -20.74 17.65 17.24
CA SER A 269 -21.36 16.34 17.08
C SER A 269 -20.45 15.45 16.25
N PHE A 270 -20.16 14.24 16.73
CA PHE A 270 -19.37 13.28 15.99
C PHE A 270 -20.28 12.15 15.49
N SER A 271 -20.37 11.99 14.18
CA SER A 271 -20.97 10.84 13.52
C SER A 271 -20.04 10.46 12.39
N TYR A 272 -19.82 9.16 12.20
CA TYR A 272 -18.79 8.69 11.28
C TYR A 272 -19.30 7.63 10.32
N GLN A 273 -18.55 7.44 9.24
CA GLN A 273 -18.69 6.34 8.31
C GLN A 273 -17.30 5.77 8.02
N THR A 274 -17.16 4.46 7.96
CA THR A 274 -15.90 3.78 7.61
C THR A 274 -16.00 3.17 6.22
N HIS A 275 -14.93 3.30 5.44
CA HIS A 275 -14.82 2.78 4.08
C HIS A 275 -13.49 2.07 3.92
N PHE A 276 -13.44 1.06 3.05
CA PHE A 276 -12.20 0.45 2.62
C PHE A 276 -12.20 0.31 1.11
N PHE A 277 -11.34 1.07 0.43
CA PHE A 277 -11.17 0.97 -1.01
C PHE A 277 -9.92 0.18 -1.36
N GLY A 278 -10.09 -0.85 -2.18
CA GLY A 278 -9.02 -1.73 -2.61
C GLY A 278 -9.43 -2.63 -3.77
N TYR A 279 -10.23 -3.67 -3.49
CA TYR A 279 -10.54 -4.70 -4.50
C TYR A 279 -11.26 -4.15 -5.74
N GLU A 280 -12.10 -3.14 -5.57
CA GLU A 280 -12.83 -2.48 -6.64
C GLU A 280 -11.91 -1.70 -7.61
N GLY A 281 -10.72 -1.27 -7.18
CA GLY A 281 -9.76 -0.54 -8.02
C GLY A 281 -8.78 -1.44 -8.77
N ARG A 282 -8.54 -2.67 -8.29
CA ARG A 282 -7.56 -3.60 -8.89
C ARG A 282 -7.96 -4.16 -10.25
N CYS A 283 -9.26 -4.20 -10.52
CA CYS A 283 -9.83 -4.77 -11.74
C CYS A 283 -10.68 -3.75 -12.53
N ALA A 284 -10.50 -2.46 -12.26
CA ALA A 284 -11.09 -1.41 -13.07
C ALA A 284 -10.54 -1.44 -14.50
N PHE A 285 -11.28 -0.89 -15.45
CA PHE A 285 -10.78 -0.70 -16.82
C PHE A 285 -9.52 0.20 -16.77
N PRO A 286 -8.41 -0.20 -17.41
CA PRO A 286 -7.17 0.56 -17.36
C PRO A 286 -7.37 1.91 -18.04
N SER A 287 -6.91 2.99 -17.40
CA SER A 287 -6.83 4.32 -18.02
C SER A 287 -6.03 4.27 -19.33
N ASN A 288 -6.14 5.28 -20.18
CA ASN A 288 -5.33 5.34 -21.41
C ASN A 288 -3.83 5.26 -21.09
N PHE A 289 -3.38 5.90 -20.01
CA PHE A 289 -2.00 5.81 -19.52
C PHE A 289 -1.59 4.35 -19.23
N ASP A 290 -2.35 3.63 -18.40
CA ASP A 290 -2.00 2.24 -18.06
C ASP A 290 -2.17 1.31 -19.27
N ALA A 291 -3.13 1.56 -20.15
CA ALA A 291 -3.34 0.78 -21.37
C ALA A 291 -2.12 0.89 -22.31
N ASP A 292 -1.68 2.11 -22.59
CA ASP A 292 -0.50 2.38 -23.42
C ASP A 292 0.77 1.86 -22.74
N TYR A 293 0.91 2.06 -21.43
CA TYR A 293 2.08 1.65 -20.66
C TYR A 293 2.22 0.12 -20.61
N CYS A 294 1.12 -0.59 -20.31
CA CYS A 294 1.11 -2.05 -20.30
C CYS A 294 1.43 -2.64 -21.68
N TYR A 295 0.85 -2.07 -22.74
CA TYR A 295 1.12 -2.52 -24.10
C TYR A 295 2.60 -2.33 -24.46
N SER A 296 3.14 -1.15 -24.16
CA SER A 296 4.54 -0.81 -24.41
C SER A 296 5.50 -1.70 -23.62
N LEU A 297 5.19 -1.99 -22.34
CA LEU A 297 5.96 -2.92 -21.51
C LEU A 297 5.95 -4.35 -22.07
N GLY A 298 4.81 -4.82 -22.59
CA GLY A 298 4.70 -6.14 -23.22
C GLY A 298 5.54 -6.24 -24.50
N MET A 299 5.45 -5.23 -25.38
CA MET A 299 6.27 -5.16 -26.60
C MET A 299 7.78 -5.07 -26.28
N THR A 300 8.13 -4.32 -25.23
CA THR A 300 9.50 -4.20 -24.76
C THR A 300 10.02 -5.52 -24.18
N ALA A 301 9.21 -6.24 -23.40
CA ALA A 301 9.56 -7.55 -22.87
C ALA A 301 9.81 -8.57 -23.99
N TRP A 302 8.98 -8.55 -25.04
CA TRP A 302 9.19 -9.37 -26.23
C TRP A 302 10.51 -9.00 -26.93
N ALA A 303 10.79 -7.71 -27.13
CA ALA A 303 12.02 -7.25 -27.79
C ALA A 303 13.28 -7.67 -27.01
N LEU A 304 13.25 -7.59 -25.68
CA LEU A 304 14.33 -8.06 -24.81
C LEU A 304 14.56 -9.57 -24.97
N ALA A 305 13.49 -10.37 -24.90
CA ALA A 305 13.59 -11.82 -25.06
C ALA A 305 14.09 -12.20 -26.46
N ALA A 306 13.58 -11.57 -27.52
CA ALA A 306 14.00 -11.79 -28.90
C ALA A 306 15.46 -11.36 -29.15
N GLY A 307 15.94 -10.36 -28.41
CA GLY A 307 17.35 -9.95 -28.39
C GLY A 307 18.29 -10.89 -27.61
N GLY A 308 17.75 -11.95 -26.99
CA GLY A 308 18.53 -12.91 -26.21
C GLY A 308 18.87 -12.45 -24.78
N TYR A 309 18.21 -11.39 -24.29
CA TYR A 309 18.39 -10.93 -22.92
C TYR A 309 17.58 -11.79 -21.94
N THR A 310 18.12 -12.03 -20.75
CA THR A 310 17.47 -12.78 -19.65
C THR A 310 17.83 -12.15 -18.30
N GLY A 311 16.95 -12.24 -17.32
CA GLY A 311 17.12 -11.60 -16.01
C GLY A 311 16.89 -10.08 -16.01
N TYR A 312 16.17 -9.58 -17.02
CA TYR A 312 15.83 -8.15 -17.15
C TYR A 312 14.36 -7.89 -16.79
N LEU A 313 14.10 -6.72 -16.22
CA LEU A 313 12.77 -6.14 -16.05
C LEU A 313 12.50 -5.20 -17.23
N SER A 314 11.35 -5.37 -17.89
CA SER A 314 10.88 -4.46 -18.93
C SER A 314 10.70 -3.05 -18.37
N SER A 315 11.23 -2.04 -19.06
CA SER A 315 11.22 -0.65 -18.64
C SER A 315 10.76 0.25 -19.79
N VAL A 316 9.87 1.18 -19.49
CA VAL A 316 9.51 2.29 -20.39
C VAL A 316 9.62 3.59 -19.57
N ARG A 317 10.32 4.58 -20.13
CA ARG A 317 10.66 5.85 -19.46
C ARG A 317 10.09 7.03 -20.24
N ASN A 318 10.22 8.22 -19.65
CA ASN A 318 9.66 9.47 -20.16
C ASN A 318 8.12 9.49 -20.09
N LEU A 319 7.55 8.87 -19.05
CA LEU A 319 6.12 8.56 -18.92
C LEU A 319 5.24 9.81 -18.71
N THR A 320 5.83 10.99 -18.46
CA THR A 320 5.11 12.27 -18.42
C THR A 320 4.90 12.90 -19.79
N LYS A 321 5.50 12.34 -20.86
CA LYS A 321 5.32 12.77 -22.25
C LYS A 321 4.26 11.93 -22.96
N PRO A 322 3.75 12.38 -24.13
CA PRO A 322 2.90 11.54 -24.97
C PRO A 322 3.54 10.18 -25.25
N ALA A 323 2.74 9.12 -25.37
CA ALA A 323 3.22 7.74 -25.52
C ALA A 323 4.16 7.55 -26.73
N SER A 324 4.02 8.37 -27.78
CA SER A 324 4.92 8.38 -28.95
C SER A 324 6.37 8.81 -28.63
N GLU A 325 6.61 9.45 -27.49
CA GLU A 325 7.92 9.94 -27.05
C GLU A 325 8.52 9.08 -25.93
N TRP A 326 7.87 7.96 -25.58
CA TRP A 326 8.36 7.06 -24.55
C TRP A 326 9.59 6.27 -25.02
N ILE A 327 10.46 5.98 -24.06
CA ILE A 327 11.74 5.32 -24.31
C ILE A 327 11.69 3.91 -23.73
N ALA A 328 11.64 2.90 -24.61
CA ALA A 328 11.69 1.49 -24.23
C ALA A 328 13.12 1.04 -23.85
N GLY A 329 13.22 0.11 -22.91
CA GLY A 329 14.49 -0.48 -22.49
C GLY A 329 14.30 -1.66 -21.53
N GLY A 330 15.40 -2.08 -20.90
CA GLY A 330 15.35 -3.10 -19.86
C GLY A 330 16.39 -2.80 -18.79
N ILE A 331 16.08 -3.17 -17.54
CA ILE A 331 17.03 -3.07 -16.43
C ILE A 331 17.32 -4.44 -15.82
N PRO A 332 18.55 -4.72 -15.38
CA PRO A 332 18.86 -5.98 -14.70
C PRO A 332 18.07 -6.10 -13.38
N LEU A 333 17.36 -7.21 -13.16
CA LEU A 333 16.54 -7.40 -11.96
C LEU A 333 17.36 -7.30 -10.66
N THR A 334 18.62 -7.73 -10.70
CA THR A 334 19.53 -7.75 -9.54
C THR A 334 19.82 -6.37 -8.97
N MET A 335 19.72 -5.30 -9.77
CA MET A 335 19.95 -3.93 -9.27
C MET A 335 18.85 -3.45 -8.30
N MET A 336 17.70 -4.11 -8.30
CA MET A 336 16.59 -3.82 -7.39
C MET A 336 16.60 -4.69 -6.13
N MET A 337 17.57 -5.59 -5.99
CA MET A 337 17.59 -6.58 -4.91
C MET A 337 18.43 -6.14 -3.72
N ASN A 338 18.01 -6.56 -2.52
CA ASN A 338 18.75 -6.50 -1.27
C ASN A 338 18.69 -7.86 -0.56
N ILE A 339 19.27 -7.94 0.64
CA ILE A 339 19.14 -9.10 1.53
C ILE A 339 18.16 -8.76 2.66
N GLU A 340 17.09 -9.54 2.79
CA GLU A 340 16.13 -9.45 3.89
C GLU A 340 16.08 -10.76 4.68
N LYS A 341 15.88 -10.66 5.99
CA LYS A 341 15.65 -11.84 6.83
C LYS A 341 14.17 -12.25 6.76
N ARG A 342 13.87 -13.38 6.13
CA ARG A 342 12.52 -13.96 6.04
C ARG A 342 12.51 -15.37 6.66
N HIS A 343 11.61 -15.60 7.62
CA HIS A 343 11.54 -16.85 8.42
C HIS A 343 12.88 -17.25 9.05
N GLY A 344 13.62 -16.28 9.59
CA GLY A 344 14.90 -16.54 10.25
C GLY A 344 16.10 -16.70 9.31
N ALA A 345 15.89 -16.81 7.99
CA ALA A 345 16.95 -16.96 6.99
C ALA A 345 17.14 -15.69 6.16
N GLU A 346 18.38 -15.37 5.79
CA GLU A 346 18.71 -14.32 4.83
C GLU A 346 18.32 -14.75 3.42
N LYS A 347 17.51 -13.94 2.75
CA LYS A 347 17.03 -14.22 1.39
C LYS A 347 17.20 -12.98 0.51
N PRO A 348 17.66 -13.14 -0.75
CA PRO A 348 17.69 -12.06 -1.71
C PRO A 348 16.27 -11.75 -2.19
N VAL A 349 15.87 -10.49 -2.13
CA VAL A 349 14.53 -10.04 -2.51
C VAL A 349 14.60 -8.66 -3.12
N ILE A 350 13.61 -8.31 -3.96
CA ILE A 350 13.47 -6.95 -4.46
C ILE A 350 13.05 -6.03 -3.31
N GLN A 351 13.78 -4.94 -3.12
CA GLN A 351 13.46 -3.94 -2.11
C GLN A 351 12.21 -3.15 -2.54
N LYS A 352 11.25 -3.04 -1.62
CA LYS A 352 10.08 -2.19 -1.81
C LYS A 352 10.46 -0.71 -1.71
N ALA A 353 9.99 0.07 -2.66
CA ALA A 353 10.16 1.52 -2.66
C ALA A 353 9.04 2.17 -1.83
N LEU A 354 9.42 2.81 -0.72
CA LEU A 354 8.50 3.54 0.16
C LEU A 354 8.36 5.01 -0.27
N VAL A 355 7.41 5.76 0.32
CA VAL A 355 7.34 7.21 0.15
C VAL A 355 8.58 7.86 0.75
N THR A 356 9.36 8.59 -0.05
CA THR A 356 10.51 9.36 0.43
C THR A 356 10.04 10.72 0.95
N LEU A 357 10.32 11.04 2.23
CA LEU A 357 9.82 12.24 2.90
C LEU A 357 10.47 13.56 2.42
N ASP A 358 11.54 13.48 1.63
CA ASP A 358 12.15 14.62 0.96
C ASP A 358 11.74 14.75 -0.51
N SER A 359 10.91 13.83 -1.02
CA SER A 359 10.39 13.85 -2.38
C SER A 359 9.46 15.04 -2.62
N LYS A 360 9.38 15.48 -3.88
CA LYS A 360 8.49 16.58 -4.27
C LYS A 360 7.00 16.28 -4.05
N PRO A 361 6.47 15.06 -4.33
CA PRO A 361 5.10 14.70 -3.98
C PRO A 361 4.79 14.90 -2.48
N PHE A 362 5.62 14.35 -1.59
CA PHE A 362 5.41 14.48 -0.16
C PHE A 362 5.54 15.93 0.32
N LYS A 363 6.56 16.67 -0.13
CA LYS A 363 6.73 18.09 0.22
C LYS A 363 5.55 18.95 -0.24
N THR A 364 4.99 18.65 -1.41
CA THR A 364 3.81 19.35 -1.94
C THR A 364 2.58 19.11 -1.07
N PHE A 365 2.34 17.86 -0.67
CA PHE A 365 1.30 17.51 0.30
C PHE A 365 1.53 18.20 1.66
N ALA A 366 2.73 18.04 2.23
CA ALA A 366 3.08 18.54 3.55
C ALA A 366 2.98 20.07 3.65
N ALA A 367 3.28 20.80 2.57
CA ALA A 367 3.16 22.26 2.53
C ALA A 367 1.71 22.77 2.57
N GLN A 368 0.73 21.91 2.28
CA GLN A 368 -0.68 22.30 2.16
C GLN A 368 -1.60 21.63 3.19
N ARG A 369 -1.18 20.52 3.79
CA ARG A 369 -2.02 19.69 4.67
C ARG A 369 -2.63 20.45 5.86
N ASP A 370 -1.91 21.40 6.45
CA ASP A 370 -2.43 22.16 7.60
C ASP A 370 -3.58 23.09 7.18
N THR A 371 -3.53 23.59 5.94
CA THR A 371 -4.64 24.36 5.34
C THR A 371 -5.83 23.44 5.06
N TRP A 372 -5.60 22.26 4.48
CA TRP A 372 -6.67 21.30 4.16
C TRP A 372 -7.30 20.69 5.42
N ALA A 373 -6.53 20.56 6.50
CA ALA A 373 -7.01 20.08 7.79
C ALA A 373 -8.11 20.96 8.36
N VAL A 374 -8.00 22.28 8.23
CA VAL A 374 -8.96 23.21 8.82
C VAL A 374 -10.03 23.63 7.82
N HIS A 375 -9.70 23.82 6.54
CA HIS A 375 -10.62 24.32 5.53
C HIS A 375 -11.14 23.23 4.60
N THR A 376 -12.42 23.28 4.24
CA THR A 376 -12.99 22.45 3.16
C THR A 376 -12.40 22.85 1.81
N SER A 377 -11.25 22.25 1.46
CA SER A 377 -10.44 22.54 0.27
C SER A 377 -10.54 21.43 -0.79
N TYR A 378 -11.60 20.63 -0.72
CA TYR A 378 -11.76 19.41 -1.51
C TYR A 378 -11.66 19.67 -3.02
N ARG A 379 -11.09 18.69 -3.72
CA ARG A 379 -11.18 18.54 -5.17
C ARG A 379 -12.03 17.33 -5.47
N PHE A 380 -12.79 17.39 -6.54
CA PHE A 380 -13.72 16.32 -6.92
C PHE A 380 -13.31 15.72 -8.28
N PRO A 381 -12.27 14.86 -8.33
CA PRO A 381 -11.96 14.10 -9.53
C PRO A 381 -13.21 13.37 -10.03
N GLY A 382 -13.45 13.43 -11.34
CA GLY A 382 -14.51 12.65 -11.98
C GLY A 382 -14.05 11.25 -12.37
N ALA A 383 -14.96 10.49 -12.96
CA ALA A 383 -14.65 9.19 -13.54
C ALA A 383 -13.55 9.27 -14.61
N ILE A 384 -12.78 8.19 -14.74
CA ILE A 384 -11.78 8.03 -15.80
C ILE A 384 -12.45 8.26 -17.17
N GLN A 385 -11.89 9.19 -17.94
CA GLN A 385 -12.33 9.47 -19.30
C GLN A 385 -11.43 8.73 -20.29
N TYR A 386 -12.04 7.98 -21.21
CA TYR A 386 -11.34 7.25 -22.28
C TYR A 386 -11.40 7.98 -23.63
N PHE A 387 -12.23 9.01 -23.71
CA PHE A 387 -12.48 9.81 -24.91
C PHE A 387 -12.42 11.29 -24.55
N GLY A 388 -12.12 12.12 -25.54
CA GLY A 388 -12.06 13.58 -25.39
C GLY A 388 -10.63 14.11 -25.41
N PRO A 389 -10.39 15.31 -24.84
CA PRO A 389 -9.07 15.94 -24.85
C PRO A 389 -8.01 15.12 -24.12
N ALA A 390 -6.81 15.03 -24.71
CA ALA A 390 -5.67 14.29 -24.15
C ALA A 390 -5.27 14.79 -22.75
N GLU A 391 -5.41 16.08 -22.48
CA GLU A 391 -5.13 16.69 -21.15
C GLU A 391 -6.03 16.15 -20.02
N VAL A 392 -7.12 15.47 -20.35
CA VAL A 392 -8.03 14.80 -19.42
C VAL A 392 -7.87 13.27 -19.49
N ALA A 393 -7.96 12.70 -20.70
CA ALA A 393 -7.99 11.25 -20.89
C ALA A 393 -6.63 10.57 -20.67
N ASP A 394 -5.54 11.26 -21.03
CA ASP A 394 -4.19 10.69 -21.06
C ASP A 394 -3.31 11.24 -19.90
N ARG A 395 -3.89 12.04 -19.01
CA ARG A 395 -3.16 12.66 -17.89
C ARG A 395 -2.65 11.59 -16.92
N PRO A 396 -1.34 11.55 -16.59
CA PRO A 396 -0.83 10.65 -15.56
C PRO A 396 -1.12 11.17 -14.13
N THR A 397 -0.70 10.40 -13.12
CA THR A 397 -0.84 10.75 -11.70
C THR A 397 -0.12 12.05 -11.31
N GLU A 398 -0.59 12.72 -10.26
CA GLU A 398 0.08 13.92 -9.72
C GLU A 398 1.47 13.56 -9.17
N THR A 399 1.60 12.36 -8.59
CA THR A 399 2.89 11.81 -8.13
C THR A 399 3.92 11.77 -9.25
N LEU A 400 3.58 11.16 -10.40
CA LEU A 400 4.51 11.06 -11.53
C LEU A 400 4.85 12.45 -12.09
N LEU A 401 3.86 13.35 -12.20
CA LEU A 401 4.11 14.72 -12.65
C LEU A 401 5.05 15.48 -11.71
N LEU A 402 4.93 15.30 -10.39
CA LEU A 402 5.78 15.97 -9.41
C LEU A 402 7.16 15.34 -9.31
N GLU A 403 7.33 14.04 -9.53
CA GLU A 403 8.66 13.40 -9.51
C GLU A 403 9.55 13.85 -10.69
N HIS A 404 8.95 14.36 -11.77
CA HIS A 404 9.65 14.81 -12.98
C HIS A 404 9.82 16.34 -13.11
N GLN A 405 9.53 17.11 -12.07
CA GLN A 405 9.71 18.58 -12.04
C GLN A 405 10.77 18.98 -11.01
#